data_AF-A0A085FYQ8-F1
#
_entry.id   AF-A0A085FYQ8-F1
#
_cell.length_a   1.000
_cell.length_b   1.000
_cell.length_c   1.000
_cell.angle_alpha   90.00
_cell.angle_beta   90.00
_cell.angle_gamma   90.00
#
_symmetry.space_group_name_H-M   'P 1'
#
loop_
_entity.id
_entity.type
_entity.pdbx_description
1 polymer ?
#
loop_
_entity_poly.entity_id
_entity_poly.type
_entity_poly.pdbx_seq_one_letter_code
_entity_poly.pdbx_strand_id
1 'polypeptide(L)'
;MRLPGTRYQEHGWEQVRKLLGQCSLQALARVDPVRLLEPAGEELLAEYVDTVAQALYGSRRGEQPGNSYGDSVLELALSLVYELQARPGDWAALCAALAGEHARMGAFWAAPGGDALLRKKFNDLYAVLRDKVDSDNYQAACGRPCSPNRIYAYRMLDTAYGEVARLFASWREHREQVGAVLGRTIEHEPIETRQLRSVLDCRPEWILRWSESLERFTGAAGPLHTRSKRFASLKDQPDKIGAMLREIGEYEALSSNQDRDWLRDGSDASAWLDDYWRVLGESEAASTPGPDLVLEARQDELDLAATGAHSDDPPAGAPLLVLDEALAQRVSLSPRYLEVAAAAQERGSWAARMMEGDSLPVRLAVYLKLLGAFDDSYPLAWLDPATGELPTMQQLALLDGVSLPTLRKRRDAAIARLGAAAGNKEER
;
A
#
# COMPACT_ATOMS: atom_id res chain seq x y z
N MET A 1 -10.63 -13.40 -8.80
CA MET A 1 -9.74 -12.60 -9.66
C MET A 1 -10.53 -11.48 -10.30
N ARG A 2 -10.07 -10.24 -10.15
CA ARG A 2 -10.55 -9.11 -10.96
C ARG A 2 -9.78 -9.07 -12.29
N LEU A 3 -10.14 -8.15 -13.17
CA LEU A 3 -9.47 -7.83 -14.44
C LEU A 3 -7.94 -8.01 -14.37
N PRO A 4 -7.30 -8.80 -15.25
CA PRO A 4 -5.84 -8.90 -15.31
C PRO A 4 -5.19 -7.52 -15.42
N GLY A 5 -4.06 -7.32 -14.74
CA GLY A 5 -3.45 -5.98 -14.68
C GLY A 5 -4.19 -5.00 -13.76
N THR A 6 -4.92 -5.48 -12.75
CA THR A 6 -5.45 -4.63 -11.65
C THR A 6 -4.96 -5.09 -10.28
N ARG A 7 -3.74 -5.64 -10.24
CA ARG A 7 -3.10 -6.16 -9.01
C ARG A 7 -2.99 -5.09 -7.93
N TYR A 8 -2.73 -3.83 -8.34
CA TYR A 8 -2.63 -2.67 -7.44
C TYR A 8 -3.97 -1.93 -7.37
N GLN A 9 -4.89 -2.47 -6.58
CA GLN A 9 -6.21 -1.86 -6.28
C GLN A 9 -6.05 -0.62 -5.41
N GLU A 10 -6.96 0.37 -5.53
CA GLU A 10 -6.80 1.68 -4.87
C GLU A 10 -6.65 1.60 -3.34
N HIS A 11 -7.37 0.69 -2.65
CA HIS A 11 -7.32 0.60 -1.19
C HIS A 11 -5.94 0.13 -0.66
N GLY A 12 -5.30 -0.83 -1.34
CA GLY A 12 -3.97 -1.30 -0.95
C GLY A 12 -2.82 -0.57 -1.63
N TRP A 13 -3.06 0.02 -2.81
CA TRP A 13 -2.10 0.86 -3.50
C TRP A 13 -1.65 2.04 -2.64
N GLU A 14 -2.56 2.68 -1.90
CA GLU A 14 -2.19 3.80 -1.05
C GLU A 14 -1.15 3.40 0.01
N GLN A 15 -1.25 2.19 0.56
CA GLN A 15 -0.27 1.66 1.51
C GLN A 15 1.07 1.35 0.83
N VAL A 16 1.02 0.74 -0.36
CA VAL A 16 2.20 0.45 -1.19
C VAL A 16 2.92 1.76 -1.57
N ARG A 17 2.18 2.77 -2.05
CA ARG A 17 2.69 4.10 -2.42
C ARG A 17 3.40 4.76 -1.25
N LYS A 18 2.75 4.78 -0.08
CA LYS A 18 3.33 5.37 1.14
C LYS A 18 4.59 4.64 1.59
N LEU A 19 4.55 3.30 1.57
CA LEU A 19 5.70 2.47 1.95
C LEU A 19 6.88 2.70 0.99
N LEU A 20 6.65 2.64 -0.32
CA LEU A 20 7.67 2.89 -1.33
C LEU A 20 8.26 4.30 -1.21
N GLY A 21 7.42 5.31 -1.03
CA GLY A 21 7.86 6.69 -0.82
C GLY A 21 8.78 6.82 0.39
N GLN A 22 8.42 6.20 1.51
CA GLN A 22 9.24 6.20 2.72
C GLN A 22 10.57 5.46 2.53
N CYS A 23 10.53 4.21 2.04
CA CYS A 23 11.73 3.41 1.84
C CYS A 23 12.68 4.05 0.81
N SER A 24 12.15 4.72 -0.21
CA SER A 24 12.96 5.50 -1.17
C SER A 24 13.74 6.62 -0.50
N LEU A 25 13.13 7.33 0.45
CA LEU A 25 13.82 8.42 1.15
C LEU A 25 14.87 7.89 2.12
N GLN A 26 14.58 6.77 2.79
CA GLN A 26 15.56 6.07 3.63
C GLN A 26 16.76 5.60 2.79
N ALA A 27 16.52 5.11 1.57
CA ALA A 27 17.58 4.72 0.66
C ALA A 27 18.43 5.94 0.23
N LEU A 28 17.80 7.05 -0.13
CA LEU A 28 18.54 8.25 -0.54
C LEU A 28 19.31 8.92 0.59
N ALA A 29 18.85 8.81 1.84
CA ALA A 29 19.63 9.24 2.98
C ALA A 29 20.97 8.46 3.13
N ARG A 30 21.08 7.26 2.54
CA ARG A 30 22.32 6.46 2.51
C ARG A 30 23.17 6.71 1.26
N VAL A 31 22.53 6.95 0.12
CA VAL A 31 23.18 7.02 -1.20
C VAL A 31 23.62 8.44 -1.60
N ASP A 32 23.20 9.49 -0.87
CA ASP A 32 23.33 10.91 -1.22
C ASP A 32 22.50 11.29 -2.47
N PRO A 33 21.45 12.14 -2.33
CA PRO A 33 20.62 12.59 -3.44
C PRO A 33 21.40 13.28 -4.58
N VAL A 34 22.59 13.82 -4.32
CA VAL A 34 23.43 14.47 -5.36
C VAL A 34 23.81 13.48 -6.46
N ARG A 35 24.02 12.19 -6.13
CA ARG A 35 24.38 11.16 -7.12
C ARG A 35 23.29 10.95 -8.18
N LEU A 36 22.04 11.28 -7.88
CA LEU A 36 20.92 11.21 -8.85
C LEU A 36 21.04 12.26 -9.98
N LEU A 37 21.90 13.27 -9.82
CA LEU A 37 22.18 14.26 -10.84
C LEU A 37 23.30 13.83 -11.81
N GLU A 38 24.05 12.79 -11.46
CA GLU A 38 25.20 12.34 -12.24
C GLU A 38 24.76 11.45 -13.42
N PRO A 39 25.49 11.49 -14.56
CA PRO A 39 25.13 10.71 -15.75
C PRO A 39 25.30 9.18 -15.60
N ALA A 40 25.80 8.66 -14.48
CA ALA A 40 26.03 7.23 -14.23
C ALA A 40 24.78 6.51 -13.66
N GLY A 41 23.67 6.55 -14.41
CA GLY A 41 22.33 6.19 -13.90
C GLY A 41 22.08 4.70 -13.63
N GLU A 42 22.79 3.76 -14.26
CA GLU A 42 22.47 2.32 -14.17
C GLU A 42 23.03 1.64 -12.92
N GLU A 43 24.28 1.94 -12.52
CA GLU A 43 24.87 1.40 -11.29
C GLU A 43 24.12 1.92 -10.05
N LEU A 44 23.70 3.20 -10.10
CA LEU A 44 22.91 3.81 -9.04
C LEU A 44 21.51 3.20 -8.93
N LEU A 45 20.92 2.76 -10.04
CA LEU A 45 19.63 2.06 -10.02
C LEU A 45 19.74 0.73 -9.27
N ALA A 46 20.80 -0.06 -9.52
CA ALA A 46 21.03 -1.31 -8.81
C ALA A 46 21.22 -1.08 -7.30
N GLU A 47 22.07 -0.10 -6.93
CA GLU A 47 22.30 0.28 -5.53
C GLU A 47 21.01 0.77 -4.84
N TYR A 48 20.19 1.56 -5.55
CA TYR A 48 18.89 2.02 -5.08
C TYR A 48 17.93 0.86 -4.84
N VAL A 49 17.81 -0.06 -5.81
CA VAL A 49 16.92 -1.24 -5.73
C VAL A 49 17.28 -2.09 -4.50
N ASP A 50 18.56 -2.41 -4.30
CA ASP A 50 19.02 -3.20 -3.16
C ASP A 50 18.72 -2.50 -1.83
N THR A 51 18.99 -1.19 -1.76
CA THR A 51 18.79 -0.42 -0.53
C THR A 51 17.30 -0.29 -0.18
N VAL A 52 16.44 -0.07 -1.17
CA VAL A 52 14.99 -0.02 -0.97
C VAL A 52 14.44 -1.38 -0.60
N ALA A 53 14.87 -2.46 -1.26
CA ALA A 53 14.45 -3.82 -0.92
C ALA A 53 14.77 -4.17 0.55
N GLN A 54 15.97 -3.84 1.02
CA GLN A 54 16.34 -4.01 2.43
C GLN A 54 15.46 -3.20 3.37
N ALA A 55 15.17 -1.94 3.02
CA ALA A 55 14.29 -1.09 3.82
C ALA A 55 12.85 -1.62 3.86
N LEU A 56 12.37 -2.21 2.76
CA LEU A 56 11.06 -2.85 2.67
C LEU A 56 10.96 -4.07 3.59
N TYR A 57 11.94 -4.97 3.58
CA TYR A 57 11.97 -6.13 4.48
C TYR A 57 12.00 -5.74 5.97
N GLY A 58 12.58 -4.58 6.30
CA GLY A 58 12.58 -4.05 7.67
C GLY A 58 11.27 -3.41 8.12
N SER A 59 10.28 -3.25 7.23
CA SER A 59 9.04 -2.51 7.52
C SER A 59 7.92 -3.42 8.01
N ARG A 60 7.34 -3.10 9.17
CA ARG A 60 6.14 -3.79 9.67
C ARG A 60 4.88 -3.50 8.87
N ARG A 61 4.84 -2.40 8.11
CA ARG A 61 3.71 -2.08 7.23
C ARG A 61 3.58 -3.10 6.10
N GLY A 62 4.68 -3.77 5.76
CA GLY A 62 4.74 -4.77 4.71
C GLY A 62 3.77 -5.94 4.88
N GLU A 63 3.46 -6.33 6.12
CA GLU A 63 2.61 -7.50 6.44
C GLU A 63 1.11 -7.26 6.20
N GLN A 64 0.68 -6.02 5.95
CA GLN A 64 -0.72 -5.71 5.72
C GLN A 64 -1.21 -6.30 4.38
N PRO A 65 -2.51 -6.66 4.28
CA PRO A 65 -3.08 -7.09 3.00
C PRO A 65 -3.03 -5.96 1.98
N GLY A 66 -2.38 -6.20 0.85
CA GLY A 66 -2.17 -5.25 -0.24
C GLY A 66 -3.22 -5.33 -1.35
N ASN A 67 -3.88 -6.46 -1.53
CA ASN A 67 -5.00 -6.59 -2.47
C ASN A 67 -5.93 -7.76 -2.12
N SER A 68 -7.02 -7.90 -2.88
CA SER A 68 -7.95 -9.02 -2.76
C SER A 68 -7.42 -10.36 -3.32
N TYR A 69 -6.20 -10.39 -3.87
CA TYR A 69 -5.58 -11.61 -4.41
C TYR A 69 -4.76 -12.35 -3.34
N GLY A 70 -4.56 -11.76 -2.16
CA GLY A 70 -3.77 -12.32 -1.08
C GLY A 70 -2.35 -11.79 -1.01
N ASP A 71 -1.95 -10.90 -1.94
CA ASP A 71 -0.64 -10.24 -1.87
C ASP A 71 -0.62 -9.26 -0.68
N SER A 72 0.50 -9.26 0.03
CA SER A 72 0.83 -8.27 1.05
C SER A 72 1.32 -6.95 0.42
N VAL A 73 1.28 -5.88 1.20
CA VAL A 73 1.85 -4.57 0.81
C VAL A 73 3.33 -4.70 0.48
N LEU A 74 4.06 -5.56 1.20
CA LEU A 74 5.47 -5.85 0.94
C LEU A 74 5.68 -6.48 -0.44
N GLU A 75 4.95 -7.53 -0.78
CA GLU A 75 5.09 -8.24 -2.05
C GLU A 75 4.78 -7.33 -3.25
N LEU A 76 3.75 -6.49 -3.11
CA LEU A 76 3.42 -5.49 -4.11
C LEU A 76 4.49 -4.41 -4.24
N ALA A 77 5.05 -3.92 -3.13
CA ALA A 77 6.12 -2.95 -3.15
C ALA A 77 7.40 -3.52 -3.79
N LEU A 78 7.84 -4.71 -3.36
CA LEU A 78 9.01 -5.39 -3.91
C LEU A 78 8.85 -5.67 -5.41
N SER A 79 7.66 -6.12 -5.83
CA SER A 79 7.36 -6.34 -7.24
C SER A 79 7.63 -5.07 -8.07
N LEU A 80 7.19 -3.89 -7.62
CA LEU A 80 7.44 -2.64 -8.34
C LEU A 80 8.91 -2.22 -8.32
N VAL A 81 9.62 -2.46 -7.22
CA VAL A 81 11.05 -2.13 -7.12
C VAL A 81 11.86 -2.96 -8.13
N TYR A 82 11.57 -4.26 -8.26
CA TYR A 82 12.23 -5.10 -9.25
C TYR A 82 11.78 -4.82 -10.70
N GLU A 83 10.52 -4.45 -10.92
CA GLU A 83 10.05 -3.97 -12.23
C GLU A 83 10.76 -2.68 -12.66
N LEU A 84 11.12 -1.80 -11.71
CA LEU A 84 11.90 -0.60 -12.00
C LEU A 84 13.31 -0.97 -12.51
N GLN A 85 13.93 -2.01 -11.94
CA GLN A 85 15.23 -2.51 -12.39
C GLN A 85 15.20 -2.97 -13.85
N ALA A 86 14.09 -3.59 -14.29
CA ALA A 86 13.88 -4.00 -15.67
C ALA A 86 13.57 -2.83 -16.63
N ARG A 87 13.35 -1.61 -16.10
CA ARG A 87 12.93 -0.41 -16.85
C ARG A 87 13.84 0.79 -16.56
N PRO A 88 15.12 0.75 -16.99
CA PRO A 88 16.08 1.83 -16.73
C PRO A 88 15.64 3.18 -17.33
N GLY A 89 14.81 3.17 -18.38
CA GLY A 89 14.24 4.39 -18.95
C GLY A 89 13.32 5.16 -17.97
N ASP A 90 12.61 4.47 -17.08
CA ASP A 90 11.76 5.10 -16.07
C ASP A 90 12.60 5.72 -14.95
N TRP A 91 13.70 5.06 -14.57
CA TRP A 91 14.69 5.62 -13.67
C TRP A 91 15.36 6.88 -14.25
N ALA A 92 15.78 6.82 -15.52
CA ALA A 92 16.37 7.98 -16.20
C ALA A 92 15.40 9.18 -16.25
N ALA A 93 14.10 8.92 -16.44
CA ALA A 93 13.07 9.95 -16.40
C ALA A 93 12.92 10.59 -15.00
N LEU A 94 13.02 9.81 -13.92
CA LEU A 94 13.07 10.34 -12.55
C LEU A 94 14.29 11.25 -12.36
N CYS A 95 15.49 10.76 -12.71
CA CYS A 95 16.73 11.53 -12.55
C CYS A 95 16.67 12.85 -13.32
N ALA A 96 16.17 12.83 -14.56
CA ALA A 96 15.94 14.03 -15.34
C ALA A 96 14.93 15.00 -14.70
N ALA A 97 13.84 14.48 -14.10
CA ALA A 97 12.87 15.30 -13.39
C ALA A 97 13.46 15.95 -12.14
N LEU A 98 14.30 15.23 -11.39
CA LEU A 98 15.01 15.75 -10.23
C LEU A 98 16.06 16.80 -10.62
N ALA A 99 16.80 16.57 -11.70
CA ALA A 99 17.73 17.55 -12.25
C ALA A 99 17.02 18.84 -12.68
N GLY A 100 15.82 18.73 -13.26
CA GLY A 100 14.98 19.88 -13.61
C GLY A 100 14.53 20.69 -12.40
N GLU A 101 14.10 20.04 -11.31
CA GLU A 101 13.77 20.74 -10.06
C GLU A 101 15.01 21.36 -9.42
N HIS A 102 16.13 20.64 -9.43
CA HIS A 102 17.41 21.13 -8.93
C HIS A 102 17.87 22.39 -9.68
N ALA A 103 17.75 22.42 -11.01
CA ALA A 103 18.06 23.59 -11.81
C ALA A 103 17.18 24.82 -11.46
N ARG A 104 15.95 24.59 -10.97
CA ARG A 104 15.01 25.65 -10.59
C ARG A 104 15.19 26.14 -9.15
N MET A 105 15.47 25.24 -8.22
CA MET A 105 15.41 25.49 -6.77
C MET A 105 16.73 25.22 -6.03
N GLY A 106 17.78 24.81 -6.72
CA GLY A 106 19.02 24.31 -6.11
C GLY A 106 18.82 22.96 -5.42
N ALA A 107 19.63 22.67 -4.41
CA ALA A 107 19.54 21.46 -3.59
C ALA A 107 18.28 21.49 -2.69
N PHE A 108 17.09 21.41 -3.30
CA PHE A 108 15.80 21.54 -2.63
C PHE A 108 15.60 20.48 -1.54
N TRP A 109 16.23 19.32 -1.66
CA TRP A 109 16.21 18.26 -0.66
C TRP A 109 16.93 18.64 0.65
N ALA A 110 17.84 19.62 0.63
CA ALA A 110 18.47 20.14 1.84
C ALA A 110 17.63 21.22 2.55
N ALA A 111 16.57 21.72 1.90
CA ALA A 111 15.67 22.70 2.48
C ALA A 111 14.61 22.02 3.38
N PRO A 112 14.09 22.71 4.42
CA PRO A 112 12.96 22.22 5.20
C PRO A 112 11.77 21.87 4.28
N GLY A 113 11.22 20.66 4.41
CA GLY A 113 10.15 20.16 3.54
C GLY A 113 10.61 19.59 2.18
N GLY A 114 11.92 19.62 1.89
CA GLY A 114 12.51 19.01 0.70
C GLY A 114 12.20 17.51 0.56
N ASP A 115 12.17 16.79 1.68
CA ASP A 115 11.77 15.38 1.75
C ASP A 115 10.38 15.12 1.18
N ALA A 116 9.43 16.02 1.41
CA ALA A 116 8.07 15.87 0.90
C ALA A 116 8.02 16.00 -0.63
N LEU A 117 8.83 16.91 -1.19
CA LEU A 117 8.95 17.06 -2.64
C LEU A 117 9.66 15.86 -3.27
N LEU A 118 10.73 15.36 -2.63
CA LEU A 118 11.45 14.17 -3.08
C LEU A 118 10.55 12.94 -3.03
N ARG A 119 9.83 12.73 -1.91
CA ARG A 119 8.81 11.68 -1.75
C ARG A 119 7.79 11.72 -2.86
N LYS A 120 7.29 12.91 -3.18
CA LYS A 120 6.30 13.10 -4.24
C LYS A 120 6.84 12.61 -5.59
N LYS A 121 8.10 12.91 -5.94
CA LYS A 121 8.71 12.46 -7.20
C LYS A 121 8.82 10.94 -7.28
N PHE A 122 9.19 10.27 -6.19
CA PHE A 122 9.19 8.80 -6.13
C PHE A 122 7.78 8.21 -6.20
N ASN A 123 6.81 8.81 -5.49
CA ASN A 123 5.42 8.39 -5.56
C ASN A 123 4.87 8.52 -7.00
N ASP A 124 5.21 9.60 -7.70
CA ASP A 124 4.84 9.82 -9.10
C ASP A 124 5.50 8.78 -10.03
N LEU A 125 6.79 8.47 -9.83
CA LEU A 125 7.49 7.39 -10.54
C LEU A 125 6.77 6.06 -10.38
N TYR A 126 6.54 5.63 -9.13
CA TYR A 126 5.94 4.33 -8.85
C TYR A 126 4.48 4.26 -9.30
N ALA A 127 3.74 5.38 -9.27
CA ALA A 127 2.39 5.43 -9.84
C ALA A 127 2.41 5.21 -11.36
N VAL A 128 3.34 5.84 -12.08
CA VAL A 128 3.51 5.65 -13.53
C VAL A 128 3.98 4.22 -13.84
N LEU A 129 4.97 3.71 -13.10
CA LEU A 129 5.49 2.37 -13.26
C LEU A 129 4.40 1.31 -13.05
N ARG A 130 3.63 1.44 -11.97
CA ARG A 130 2.45 0.62 -11.69
C ARG A 130 1.49 0.60 -12.87
N ASP A 131 1.12 1.77 -13.39
CA ASP A 131 0.19 1.88 -14.52
C ASP A 131 0.75 1.20 -15.79
N LYS A 132 2.07 1.21 -16.01
CA LYS A 132 2.72 0.50 -17.12
C LYS A 132 2.73 -1.00 -16.91
N VAL A 133 3.17 -1.48 -15.75
CA VAL A 133 3.22 -2.91 -15.40
C VAL A 133 1.82 -3.52 -15.50
N ASP A 134 0.82 -2.86 -14.93
CA ASP A 134 -0.57 -3.29 -15.02
C ASP A 134 -1.07 -3.33 -16.47
N SER A 135 -0.72 -2.33 -17.29
CA SER A 135 -1.07 -2.29 -18.71
C SER A 135 -0.41 -3.41 -19.51
N ASP A 136 0.85 -3.72 -19.22
CA ASP A 136 1.61 -4.80 -19.88
C ASP A 136 1.05 -6.17 -19.48
N ASN A 137 0.75 -6.36 -18.19
CA ASN A 137 0.11 -7.57 -17.67
C ASN A 137 -1.29 -7.77 -18.27
N TYR A 138 -2.08 -6.71 -18.42
CA TYR A 138 -3.36 -6.77 -19.12
C TYR A 138 -3.16 -7.21 -20.58
N GLN A 139 -2.22 -6.60 -21.30
CA GLN A 139 -1.95 -6.94 -22.70
C GLN A 139 -1.51 -8.39 -22.87
N ALA A 140 -0.62 -8.87 -22.00
CA ALA A 140 -0.14 -10.24 -21.99
C ALA A 140 -1.26 -11.25 -21.72
N ALA A 141 -2.12 -10.98 -20.74
CA ALA A 141 -3.22 -11.87 -20.36
C ALA A 141 -4.39 -11.86 -21.36
N CYS A 142 -4.71 -10.68 -21.91
CA CYS A 142 -5.92 -10.48 -22.71
C CYS A 142 -5.66 -10.53 -24.22
N GLY A 143 -4.40 -10.41 -24.66
CA GLY A 143 -4.03 -10.24 -26.07
C GLY A 143 -4.57 -8.96 -26.71
N ARG A 144 -5.04 -8.00 -25.90
CA ARG A 144 -5.69 -6.75 -26.35
C ARG A 144 -4.81 -5.55 -26.01
N PRO A 145 -4.68 -4.55 -26.90
CA PRO A 145 -3.91 -3.36 -26.60
C PRO A 145 -4.54 -2.58 -25.45
N CYS A 146 -3.72 -2.28 -24.45
CA CYS A 146 -4.08 -1.46 -23.31
C CYS A 146 -2.97 -0.44 -23.08
N SER A 147 -3.36 0.78 -22.70
CA SER A 147 -2.41 1.83 -22.34
C SER A 147 -2.44 2.05 -20.83
N PRO A 148 -1.38 2.60 -20.24
CA PRO A 148 -1.35 2.94 -18.81
C PRO A 148 -2.53 3.84 -18.37
N ASN A 149 -2.96 4.76 -19.24
CA ASN A 149 -4.13 5.59 -18.97
C ASN A 149 -5.44 4.79 -18.99
N ARG A 150 -5.55 3.77 -19.86
CA ARG A 150 -6.72 2.89 -19.93
C ARG A 150 -6.80 1.99 -18.70
N ILE A 151 -5.67 1.43 -18.23
CA ILE A 151 -5.67 0.60 -17.02
C ILE A 151 -6.00 1.40 -15.75
N TYR A 152 -5.51 2.63 -15.68
CA TYR A 152 -5.91 3.58 -14.64
C TYR A 152 -7.41 3.86 -14.67
N ALA A 153 -8.00 4.06 -15.86
CA ALA A 153 -9.43 4.24 -16.00
C ALA A 153 -10.24 3.00 -15.58
N TYR A 154 -9.78 1.78 -15.87
CA TYR A 154 -10.43 0.55 -15.37
C TYR A 154 -10.49 0.51 -13.84
N ARG A 155 -9.38 0.76 -13.14
CA ARG A 155 -9.37 0.77 -11.67
C ARG A 155 -10.23 1.86 -11.05
N MET A 156 -10.26 3.03 -11.67
CA MET A 156 -11.12 4.12 -11.22
C MET A 156 -12.59 3.73 -11.37
N LEU A 157 -12.98 3.12 -12.49
CA LEU A 157 -14.35 2.64 -12.69
C LEU A 157 -14.72 1.47 -11.76
N ASP A 158 -13.80 0.55 -11.51
CA ASP A 158 -13.96 -0.54 -10.52
C ASP A 158 -14.18 0.03 -9.11
N THR A 159 -13.40 1.04 -8.73
CA THR A 159 -13.55 1.75 -7.46
C THR A 159 -14.89 2.49 -7.40
N ALA A 160 -15.25 3.23 -8.45
CA ALA A 160 -16.50 3.97 -8.52
C ALA A 160 -17.72 3.04 -8.43
N TYR A 161 -17.69 1.90 -9.13
CA TYR A 161 -18.69 0.85 -8.99
C TYR A 161 -18.78 0.36 -7.53
N GLY A 162 -17.63 0.04 -6.90
CA GLY A 162 -17.59 -0.38 -5.51
C GLY A 162 -18.24 0.62 -4.56
N GLU A 163 -18.00 1.92 -4.75
CA GLU A 163 -18.65 2.97 -3.95
C GLU A 163 -20.15 3.08 -4.20
N VAL A 164 -20.58 3.00 -5.46
CA VAL A 164 -22.02 3.00 -5.80
C VAL A 164 -22.72 1.79 -5.19
N ALA A 165 -22.10 0.61 -5.25
CA ALA A 165 -22.62 -0.61 -4.64
C ALA A 165 -22.74 -0.48 -3.11
N ARG A 166 -21.72 0.08 -2.44
CA ARG A 166 -21.77 0.39 -0.99
C ARG A 166 -22.90 1.38 -0.67
N LEU A 167 -23.03 2.44 -1.46
CA LEU A 167 -24.09 3.44 -1.30
C LEU A 167 -25.47 2.81 -1.42
N PHE A 168 -25.67 1.92 -2.40
CA PHE A 168 -26.94 1.24 -2.65
C PHE A 168 -27.26 0.22 -1.55
N ALA A 169 -26.25 -0.49 -1.02
CA ALA A 169 -26.42 -1.38 0.12
C ALA A 169 -26.87 -0.62 1.38
N SER A 170 -26.33 0.59 1.60
CA SER A 170 -26.66 1.48 2.71
C SER A 170 -27.67 2.58 2.33
N TRP A 171 -28.59 2.32 1.39
CA TRP A 171 -29.47 3.36 0.82
C TRP A 171 -30.34 4.11 1.84
N ARG A 172 -30.66 3.47 2.97
CA ARG A 172 -31.46 4.09 4.03
C ARG A 172 -30.73 5.25 4.70
N GLU A 173 -29.42 5.10 4.90
CA GLU A 173 -28.54 6.09 5.52
C GLU A 173 -28.17 7.19 4.50
N HIS A 174 -28.03 6.82 3.23
CA HIS A 174 -27.63 7.72 2.14
C HIS A 174 -28.76 8.05 1.17
N ARG A 175 -30.01 8.12 1.66
CA ARG A 175 -31.23 8.23 0.83
C ARG A 175 -31.18 9.38 -0.18
N GLU A 176 -30.73 10.56 0.26
CA GLU A 176 -30.63 11.73 -0.61
C GLU A 176 -29.59 11.55 -1.73
N GLN A 177 -28.44 10.97 -1.40
CA GLN A 177 -27.38 10.73 -2.36
C GLN A 177 -27.77 9.62 -3.33
N VAL A 178 -28.37 8.52 -2.86
CA VAL A 178 -28.93 7.47 -3.73
C VAL A 178 -29.99 8.06 -4.67
N GLY A 179 -30.84 8.96 -4.17
CA GLY A 179 -31.80 9.68 -5.01
C GLY A 179 -31.14 10.53 -6.09
N ALA A 180 -30.04 11.22 -5.77
CA ALA A 180 -29.25 11.96 -6.76
C ALA A 180 -28.65 11.05 -7.83
N VAL A 181 -28.08 9.90 -7.42
CA VAL A 181 -27.52 8.89 -8.35
C VAL A 181 -28.60 8.33 -9.28
N LEU A 182 -29.77 7.99 -8.73
CA LEU A 182 -30.89 7.45 -9.51
C LEU A 182 -31.66 8.52 -10.29
N GLY A 183 -31.47 9.80 -9.96
CA GLY A 183 -32.17 10.94 -10.57
C GLY A 183 -33.64 11.05 -10.16
N ARG A 184 -34.00 10.58 -8.95
CA ARG A 184 -35.36 10.65 -8.40
C ARG A 184 -35.36 10.65 -6.87
N THR A 185 -36.40 11.20 -6.26
CA THR A 185 -36.60 11.09 -4.80
C THR A 185 -36.89 9.65 -4.39
N ILE A 186 -36.32 9.22 -3.26
CA ILE A 186 -36.45 7.86 -2.75
C ILE A 186 -37.34 7.85 -1.51
N GLU A 187 -38.55 7.32 -1.65
CA GLU A 187 -39.49 7.16 -0.53
C GLU A 187 -39.50 5.72 0.02
N HIS A 188 -39.21 4.76 -0.85
CA HIS A 188 -39.18 3.33 -0.57
C HIS A 188 -37.89 2.71 -1.11
N GLU A 189 -37.65 1.44 -0.80
CA GLU A 189 -36.47 0.72 -1.31
C GLU A 189 -36.43 0.75 -2.85
N PRO A 190 -35.37 1.33 -3.45
CA PRO A 190 -35.26 1.37 -4.91
C PRO A 190 -35.05 -0.03 -5.47
N ILE A 191 -35.67 -0.36 -6.61
CA ILE A 191 -35.46 -1.68 -7.24
C ILE A 191 -33.99 -1.88 -7.66
N GLU A 192 -33.29 -0.79 -7.98
CA GLU A 192 -31.90 -0.78 -8.42
C GLU A 192 -30.94 -1.29 -7.34
N THR A 193 -31.25 -1.08 -6.06
CA THR A 193 -30.43 -1.59 -4.95
C THR A 193 -30.46 -3.12 -4.87
N ARG A 194 -31.51 -3.76 -5.41
CA ARG A 194 -31.62 -5.23 -5.52
C ARG A 194 -31.07 -5.79 -6.84
N GLN A 195 -30.99 -4.93 -7.87
CA GLN A 195 -30.51 -5.32 -9.20
C GLN A 195 -28.99 -5.25 -9.32
N LEU A 196 -28.34 -4.33 -8.60
CA LEU A 196 -26.88 -4.18 -8.63
C LEU A 196 -26.19 -5.33 -7.88
N ARG A 197 -25.90 -6.43 -8.60
CA ARG A 197 -25.25 -7.62 -8.04
C ARG A 197 -23.79 -7.75 -8.48
N SER A 198 -23.49 -7.24 -9.66
CA SER A 198 -22.16 -7.25 -10.27
C SER A 198 -21.89 -5.92 -10.98
N VAL A 199 -20.65 -5.72 -11.41
CA VAL A 199 -20.29 -4.52 -12.21
C VAL A 199 -21.05 -4.45 -13.54
N LEU A 200 -21.52 -5.58 -14.07
CA LEU A 200 -22.35 -5.65 -15.30
C LEU A 200 -23.73 -5.02 -15.11
N ASP A 201 -24.24 -5.01 -13.89
CA ASP A 201 -25.54 -4.41 -13.56
C ASP A 201 -25.41 -2.88 -13.33
N CYS A 202 -24.18 -2.36 -13.25
CA CYS A 202 -23.92 -0.96 -12.99
C CYS A 202 -24.14 -0.13 -14.26
N ARG A 203 -25.10 0.80 -14.20
CA ARG A 203 -25.37 1.70 -15.31
C ARG A 203 -24.34 2.84 -15.37
N PRO A 204 -23.80 3.19 -16.56
CA PRO A 204 -22.84 4.28 -16.72
C PRO A 204 -23.32 5.61 -16.12
N GLU A 205 -24.62 5.89 -16.25
CA GLU A 205 -25.26 7.10 -15.73
C GLU A 205 -25.18 7.19 -14.20
N TRP A 206 -25.16 6.04 -13.51
CA TRP A 206 -25.01 6.01 -12.05
C TRP A 206 -23.63 6.47 -11.63
N ILE A 207 -22.57 6.05 -12.32
CA ILE A 207 -21.20 6.50 -12.03
C ILE A 207 -21.04 8.00 -12.32
N LEU A 208 -21.62 8.49 -13.41
CA LEU A 208 -21.60 9.90 -13.77
C LEU A 208 -22.28 10.76 -12.69
N ARG A 209 -23.52 10.42 -12.33
CA ARG A 209 -24.30 11.15 -11.31
C ARG A 209 -23.74 10.98 -9.91
N TRP A 210 -23.20 9.81 -9.58
CA TRP A 210 -22.46 9.60 -8.34
C TRP A 210 -21.29 10.58 -8.26
N SER A 211 -20.44 10.63 -9.30
CA SER A 211 -19.31 11.54 -9.34
C SER A 211 -19.74 13.02 -9.28
N GLU A 212 -20.86 13.40 -9.89
CA GLU A 212 -21.41 14.76 -9.80
C GLU A 212 -21.91 15.07 -8.37
N SER A 213 -22.55 14.09 -7.72
CA SER A 213 -23.12 14.26 -6.38
C SER A 213 -22.08 14.47 -5.28
N LEU A 214 -20.85 13.98 -5.45
CA LEU A 214 -19.83 13.99 -4.40
C LEU A 214 -19.55 15.40 -3.85
N GLU A 215 -19.53 16.44 -4.69
CA GLU A 215 -19.28 17.81 -4.22
C GLU A 215 -20.33 18.26 -3.19
N ARG A 216 -21.59 17.89 -3.43
CA ARG A 216 -22.71 18.20 -2.53
C ARG A 216 -22.64 17.43 -1.20
N PHE A 217 -22.21 16.16 -1.22
CA PHE A 217 -22.30 15.27 -0.05
C PHE A 217 -20.99 15.12 0.73
N THR A 218 -19.83 15.35 0.10
CA THR A 218 -18.51 15.21 0.71
C THR A 218 -17.68 16.50 0.66
N GLY A 219 -18.19 17.56 0.02
CA GLY A 219 -17.48 18.84 -0.14
C GLY A 219 -16.32 18.80 -1.15
N ALA A 220 -16.15 17.69 -1.88
CA ALA A 220 -15.08 17.51 -2.85
C ALA A 220 -15.63 17.05 -4.21
N ALA A 221 -15.14 17.65 -5.29
CA ALA A 221 -15.53 17.26 -6.64
C ALA A 221 -15.18 15.79 -6.90
N GLY A 222 -16.13 15.04 -7.47
CA GLY A 222 -15.90 13.64 -7.79
C GLY A 222 -14.90 13.43 -8.93
N PRO A 223 -14.39 12.20 -9.09
CA PRO A 223 -13.24 11.91 -9.96
C PRO A 223 -13.43 12.34 -11.41
N LEU A 224 -14.64 12.17 -11.97
CA LEU A 224 -14.96 12.55 -13.36
C LEU A 224 -15.21 14.06 -13.54
N HIS A 225 -15.41 14.79 -12.45
CA HIS A 225 -15.70 16.22 -12.44
C HIS A 225 -14.51 17.08 -11.99
N THR A 226 -13.37 16.44 -11.73
CA THR A 226 -12.10 17.15 -11.50
C THR A 226 -11.56 17.78 -12.79
N ARG A 227 -10.69 18.79 -12.67
CA ARG A 227 -9.98 19.39 -13.84
C ARG A 227 -8.89 18.47 -14.44
N SER A 228 -8.87 17.19 -14.08
CA SER A 228 -7.85 16.26 -14.54
C SER A 228 -8.02 15.93 -16.01
N LYS A 229 -6.95 16.15 -16.80
CA LYS A 229 -6.89 15.76 -18.22
C LYS A 229 -7.13 14.26 -18.42
N ARG A 230 -6.86 13.43 -17.40
CA ARG A 230 -7.05 11.97 -17.47
C ARG A 230 -8.54 11.59 -17.62
N PHE A 231 -9.44 12.37 -17.03
CA PHE A 231 -10.87 12.05 -16.96
C PHE A 231 -11.75 12.85 -17.92
N ALA A 232 -11.21 13.90 -18.53
CA ALA A 232 -11.90 14.69 -19.54
C ALA A 232 -12.47 13.81 -20.69
N SER A 233 -11.81 12.69 -21.02
CA SER A 233 -12.29 11.77 -22.06
C SER A 233 -13.42 10.84 -21.64
N LEU A 234 -13.80 10.80 -20.36
CA LEU A 234 -14.85 9.90 -19.83
C LEU A 234 -16.10 10.65 -19.37
N LYS A 235 -15.96 11.90 -18.91
CA LYS A 235 -17.05 12.69 -18.31
C LYS A 235 -18.32 12.75 -19.17
N ASP A 236 -18.17 12.88 -20.48
CA ASP A 236 -19.30 13.03 -21.41
C ASP A 236 -19.48 11.78 -22.31
N GLN A 237 -18.93 10.62 -21.92
CA GLN A 237 -18.90 9.40 -22.74
C GLN A 237 -19.49 8.19 -21.98
N PRO A 238 -20.81 8.15 -21.73
CA PRO A 238 -21.47 7.03 -21.05
C PRO A 238 -21.28 5.71 -21.81
N ASP A 239 -21.27 5.72 -23.14
CA ASP A 239 -21.04 4.52 -23.95
C ASP A 239 -19.66 3.90 -23.70
N LYS A 240 -18.63 4.75 -23.55
CA LYS A 240 -17.25 4.31 -23.27
C LYS A 240 -17.13 3.77 -21.86
N ILE A 241 -17.75 4.43 -20.87
CA ILE A 241 -17.85 3.93 -19.50
C ILE A 241 -18.54 2.55 -19.50
N GLY A 242 -19.68 2.42 -20.20
CA GLY A 242 -20.42 1.16 -20.30
C GLY A 242 -19.62 0.04 -20.96
N ALA A 243 -18.86 0.34 -22.02
CA ALA A 243 -17.96 -0.63 -22.63
C ALA A 243 -16.88 -1.10 -21.64
N MET A 244 -16.28 -0.18 -20.90
CA MET A 244 -15.25 -0.52 -19.91
C MET A 244 -15.82 -1.32 -18.72
N LEU A 245 -17.02 -0.99 -18.22
CA LEU A 245 -17.69 -1.75 -17.16
C LEU A 245 -18.04 -3.17 -17.61
N ARG A 246 -18.51 -3.32 -18.86
CA ARG A 246 -18.74 -4.65 -19.46
C ARG A 246 -17.46 -5.46 -19.51
N GLU A 247 -16.35 -4.87 -19.97
CA GLU A 247 -15.06 -5.57 -19.96
C GLU A 247 -14.64 -5.97 -18.54
N ILE A 248 -14.77 -5.08 -17.53
CA ILE A 248 -14.46 -5.45 -16.13
C ILE A 248 -15.31 -6.65 -15.69
N GLY A 249 -16.61 -6.64 -16.01
CA GLY A 249 -17.54 -7.69 -15.61
C GLY A 249 -17.41 -9.00 -16.37
N GLU A 250 -16.97 -8.98 -17.63
CA GLU A 250 -16.61 -10.19 -18.38
C GLU A 250 -15.49 -10.95 -17.65
N TYR A 251 -14.48 -10.25 -17.13
CA TYR A 251 -13.41 -10.87 -16.35
C TYR A 251 -13.84 -11.26 -14.94
N GLU A 252 -14.68 -10.48 -14.28
CA GLU A 252 -15.29 -10.89 -13.01
C GLU A 252 -16.04 -12.22 -13.18
N ALA A 253 -16.83 -12.36 -14.25
CA ALA A 253 -17.56 -13.58 -14.58
C ALA A 253 -16.61 -14.76 -14.86
N LEU A 254 -15.60 -14.56 -15.70
CA LEU A 254 -14.58 -15.58 -15.99
C LEU A 254 -13.86 -16.05 -14.72
N SER A 255 -13.61 -15.15 -13.77
CA SER A 255 -13.01 -15.52 -12.50
C SER A 255 -13.99 -16.11 -11.48
N SER A 256 -15.26 -15.74 -11.53
CA SER A 256 -16.29 -16.27 -10.64
C SER A 256 -16.60 -17.74 -10.93
N ASN A 257 -16.25 -18.22 -12.14
CA ASN A 257 -16.09 -19.63 -12.48
C ASN A 257 -14.86 -20.23 -11.77
N GLN A 258 -14.66 -19.90 -10.49
CA GLN A 258 -13.65 -20.49 -9.63
C GLN A 258 -13.66 -22.00 -9.90
N ASP A 259 -12.58 -22.52 -10.45
CA ASP A 259 -12.26 -23.93 -10.38
C ASP A 259 -12.26 -24.27 -8.89
N ARG A 260 -13.42 -24.68 -8.36
CA ARG A 260 -13.53 -25.21 -6.99
C ARG A 260 -12.89 -26.60 -6.91
N ASP A 261 -12.29 -27.08 -8.00
CA ASP A 261 -11.58 -28.34 -8.06
C ASP A 261 -10.28 -28.33 -7.23
N TRP A 262 -9.63 -27.18 -6.98
CA TRP A 262 -8.47 -27.17 -6.04
C TRP A 262 -8.87 -27.41 -4.57
N LEU A 263 -10.13 -27.18 -4.20
CA LEU A 263 -10.65 -27.56 -2.88
C LEU A 263 -10.97 -29.06 -2.80
N ARG A 264 -11.13 -29.74 -3.95
CA ARG A 264 -11.15 -31.21 -4.02
C ARG A 264 -9.74 -31.78 -3.85
N ASP A 265 -8.69 -31.09 -4.33
CA ASP A 265 -7.30 -31.52 -4.10
C ASP A 265 -6.96 -31.61 -2.61
N GLY A 266 -7.56 -30.78 -1.74
CA GLY A 266 -7.34 -30.86 -0.29
C GLY A 266 -7.91 -32.15 0.33
N SER A 267 -9.11 -32.57 -0.08
CA SER A 267 -9.70 -33.84 0.35
C SER A 267 -9.01 -35.04 -0.30
N ASP A 268 -8.56 -34.89 -1.55
CA ASP A 268 -7.87 -35.93 -2.29
C ASP A 268 -6.44 -36.14 -1.79
N ALA A 269 -5.76 -35.07 -1.34
CA ALA A 269 -4.46 -35.14 -0.67
C ALA A 269 -4.55 -35.81 0.70
N SER A 270 -5.59 -35.52 1.50
CA SER A 270 -5.83 -36.24 2.76
C SER A 270 -6.15 -37.72 2.51
N ALA A 271 -7.00 -38.02 1.52
CA ALA A 271 -7.30 -39.40 1.16
C ALA A 271 -6.05 -40.15 0.65
N TRP A 272 -5.18 -39.47 -0.10
CA TRP A 272 -3.91 -40.02 -0.57
C TRP A 272 -2.92 -40.25 0.58
N LEU A 273 -2.82 -39.33 1.53
CA LEU A 273 -1.99 -39.50 2.72
C LEU A 273 -2.50 -40.66 3.60
N ASP A 274 -3.80 -40.77 3.80
CA ASP A 274 -4.40 -41.88 4.55
C ASP A 274 -4.16 -43.23 3.85
N ASP A 275 -4.25 -43.27 2.51
CA ASP A 275 -3.94 -44.47 1.73
C ASP A 275 -2.44 -44.81 1.76
N TYR A 276 -1.57 -43.81 1.71
CA TYR A 276 -0.13 -43.98 1.87
C TYR A 276 0.22 -44.57 3.25
N TRP A 277 -0.39 -44.04 4.33
CA TRP A 277 -0.21 -44.59 5.68
C TRP A 277 -0.77 -46.00 5.82
N ARG A 278 -1.90 -46.31 5.19
CA ARG A 278 -2.46 -47.66 5.12
C ARG A 278 -1.49 -48.62 4.44
N VAL A 279 -0.94 -48.26 3.27
CA VAL A 279 0.00 -49.08 2.51
C VAL A 279 1.31 -49.29 3.29
N LEU A 280 1.81 -48.26 3.98
CA LEU A 280 2.95 -48.39 4.89
C LEU A 280 2.67 -49.39 6.01
N GLY A 281 1.53 -49.27 6.68
CA GLY A 281 1.12 -50.20 7.73
C GLY A 281 0.90 -51.63 7.22
N GLU A 282 0.34 -51.79 6.03
CA GLU A 282 0.21 -53.09 5.36
C GLU A 282 1.57 -53.68 4.97
N SER A 283 2.52 -52.86 4.52
CA SER A 283 3.88 -53.28 4.19
C SER A 283 4.66 -53.71 5.44
N GLU A 284 4.53 -52.98 6.55
CA GLU A 284 5.13 -53.35 7.84
C GLU A 284 4.49 -54.63 8.40
N ALA A 285 3.17 -54.76 8.31
CA ALA A 285 2.44 -55.94 8.77
C ALA A 285 2.66 -57.18 7.87
N ALA A 286 2.87 -56.98 6.57
CA ALA A 286 3.17 -58.02 5.60
C ALA A 286 4.66 -58.34 5.51
N SER A 287 5.45 -58.02 6.56
CA SER A 287 6.86 -58.43 6.65
C SER A 287 6.98 -59.91 6.26
N THR A 288 7.59 -60.15 5.11
CA THR A 288 7.81 -61.51 4.63
C THR A 288 8.86 -62.10 5.58
N PRO A 289 8.67 -63.30 6.16
CA PRO A 289 9.64 -63.85 7.09
C PRO A 289 10.98 -64.09 6.37
N GLY A 290 11.95 -63.21 6.58
CA GLY A 290 13.28 -63.27 5.97
C GLY A 290 14.01 -61.94 6.13
N PRO A 291 15.35 -61.93 6.12
CA PRO A 291 16.11 -60.68 6.17
C PRO A 291 15.77 -59.81 4.96
N ASP A 292 15.64 -58.50 5.16
CA ASP A 292 15.44 -57.53 4.07
C ASP A 292 16.53 -57.69 3.02
N LEU A 293 16.18 -58.32 1.89
CA LEU A 293 17.06 -58.42 0.74
C LEU A 293 16.72 -57.22 -0.16
N VAL A 294 17.57 -56.20 -0.12
CA VAL A 294 17.65 -55.23 -1.22
C VAL A 294 17.99 -56.05 -2.47
N LEU A 295 17.02 -56.18 -3.39
CA LEU A 295 17.30 -56.73 -4.70
C LEU A 295 18.43 -55.90 -5.32
N GLU A 296 19.51 -56.56 -5.75
CA GLU A 296 20.65 -55.89 -6.38
C GLU A 296 20.16 -54.98 -7.51
N ALA A 297 20.14 -53.67 -7.24
CA ALA A 297 20.13 -52.67 -8.28
C ALA A 297 21.46 -52.87 -9.03
N ARG A 298 21.39 -53.37 -10.27
CA ARG A 298 22.54 -53.34 -11.17
C ARG A 298 22.91 -51.87 -11.37
N GLN A 299 23.90 -51.43 -10.59
CA GLN A 299 24.42 -50.08 -10.60
C GLN A 299 25.05 -49.77 -11.95
N ASP A 300 24.52 -48.74 -12.62
CA ASP A 300 25.24 -48.02 -13.67
C ASP A 300 26.35 -47.16 -13.02
N GLU A 301 27.50 -47.10 -13.70
CA GLU A 301 28.83 -46.70 -13.22
C GLU A 301 29.04 -45.20 -12.88
N LEU A 302 28.01 -44.38 -12.68
CA LEU A 302 28.18 -42.91 -12.70
C LEU A 302 28.09 -42.12 -11.38
N ASP A 303 27.73 -42.73 -10.25
CA ASP A 303 27.47 -41.96 -9.00
C ASP A 303 28.50 -42.18 -7.87
N LEU A 304 29.76 -42.49 -8.21
CA LEU A 304 30.88 -42.52 -7.25
C LEU A 304 31.70 -41.24 -7.29
N ALA A 305 31.20 -40.16 -6.70
CA ALA A 305 32.07 -39.11 -6.16
C ALA A 305 31.37 -38.29 -5.05
N ALA A 306 31.95 -38.35 -3.85
CA ALA A 306 31.80 -37.45 -2.72
C ALA A 306 30.65 -37.72 -1.71
N THR A 307 30.79 -38.82 -0.97
CA THR A 307 30.42 -38.87 0.46
C THR A 307 31.44 -38.12 1.31
N GLY A 308 30.96 -37.28 2.22
CA GLY A 308 31.76 -36.64 3.26
C GLY A 308 30.87 -36.14 4.40
N ALA A 309 30.76 -36.97 5.44
CA ALA A 309 29.94 -36.77 6.63
C ALA A 309 30.43 -35.61 7.53
N HIS A 310 29.51 -34.87 8.16
CA HIS A 310 29.74 -34.23 9.47
C HIS A 310 28.44 -34.17 10.29
N SER A 311 28.64 -34.35 11.59
CA SER A 311 27.74 -34.80 12.66
C SER A 311 26.97 -33.69 13.39
N ASP A 312 25.79 -34.05 13.89
CA ASP A 312 25.00 -33.35 14.91
C ASP A 312 25.69 -33.27 16.29
N ASP A 313 25.65 -32.09 16.94
CA ASP A 313 24.93 -31.88 18.22
C ASP A 313 25.06 -30.41 18.74
N PRO A 314 24.06 -29.86 19.46
CA PRO A 314 24.01 -28.45 19.89
C PRO A 314 24.49 -28.23 21.35
N PRO A 315 25.03 -27.04 21.71
CA PRO A 315 25.28 -26.72 23.12
C PRO A 315 24.12 -25.95 23.76
N ALA A 316 23.74 -26.38 24.97
CA ALA A 316 22.80 -25.72 25.86
C ALA A 316 23.49 -24.77 26.85
N GLY A 317 22.89 -23.60 27.10
CA GLY A 317 22.86 -22.94 28.41
C GLY A 317 23.57 -21.59 28.58
N ALA A 318 22.81 -20.48 28.53
CA ALA A 318 22.93 -19.30 29.41
C ALA A 318 21.68 -18.39 29.25
N PRO A 319 21.36 -17.46 30.17
CA PRO A 319 20.01 -17.28 30.70
C PRO A 319 19.22 -16.06 30.15
N LEU A 320 17.88 -16.19 30.23
CA LEU A 320 16.84 -15.15 30.40
C LEU A 320 17.28 -13.66 30.29
N LEU A 321 17.22 -13.09 29.08
CA LEU A 321 16.96 -11.64 28.86
C LEU A 321 16.37 -11.34 27.45
N VAL A 322 15.69 -12.29 26.79
CA VAL A 322 15.25 -12.14 25.38
C VAL A 322 13.82 -11.59 25.24
N LEU A 323 13.15 -11.20 26.33
CA LEU A 323 11.81 -10.61 26.20
C LEU A 323 11.81 -9.07 26.03
N ASP A 324 12.94 -8.38 26.21
CA ASP A 324 12.93 -6.90 26.24
C ASP A 324 13.47 -6.24 24.96
N GLU A 325 14.25 -6.93 24.12
CA GLU A 325 14.83 -6.28 22.94
C GLU A 325 13.88 -6.27 21.74
N ALA A 326 13.09 -7.33 21.57
CA ALA A 326 12.00 -7.39 20.57
C ALA A 326 10.78 -6.55 20.98
N LEU A 327 10.55 -6.33 22.28
CA LEU A 327 9.55 -5.41 22.81
C LEU A 327 10.06 -3.95 22.81
N ALA A 328 11.34 -3.71 23.10
CA ALA A 328 11.97 -2.40 22.93
C ALA A 328 11.96 -1.97 21.45
N GLN A 329 12.29 -2.85 20.51
CA GLN A 329 12.11 -2.59 19.08
C GLN A 329 10.63 -2.44 18.66
N ARG A 330 9.67 -2.81 19.51
CA ARG A 330 8.24 -2.54 19.31
C ARG A 330 7.79 -1.20 19.88
N VAL A 331 8.58 -0.53 20.74
CA VAL A 331 8.09 0.59 21.56
C VAL A 331 9.05 1.78 21.69
N SER A 332 10.36 1.65 21.46
CA SER A 332 11.30 2.75 21.66
C SER A 332 11.64 3.50 20.36
N LEU A 333 11.11 4.71 20.26
CA LEU A 333 11.69 5.74 19.42
C LEU A 333 13.13 6.00 19.88
N SER A 334 14.01 6.36 18.95
CA SER A 334 15.40 6.71 19.29
C SER A 334 15.44 7.70 20.47
N PRO A 335 16.38 7.57 21.43
CA PRO A 335 16.53 8.54 22.52
C PRO A 335 16.74 9.98 22.02
N ARG A 336 17.23 10.14 20.78
CA ARG A 336 17.44 11.44 20.12
C ARG A 336 16.27 11.89 19.26
N TYR A 337 15.16 11.16 19.26
CA TYR A 337 14.00 11.43 18.42
C TYR A 337 13.49 12.87 18.59
N LEU A 338 13.36 13.36 19.83
CA LEU A 338 12.90 14.73 20.08
C LEU A 338 13.86 15.79 19.55
N GLU A 339 15.18 15.55 19.57
CA GLU A 339 16.17 16.46 19.02
C GLU A 339 16.05 16.57 17.50
N VAL A 340 15.97 15.42 16.83
CA VAL A 340 15.87 15.32 15.37
C VAL A 340 14.53 15.88 14.88
N ALA A 341 13.44 15.54 15.56
CA ALA A 341 12.11 16.04 15.25
C ALA A 341 11.98 17.55 15.50
N ALA A 342 12.60 18.09 16.56
CA ALA A 342 12.63 19.53 16.81
C ALA A 342 13.43 20.29 15.75
N ALA A 343 14.53 19.72 15.25
CA ALA A 343 15.34 20.32 14.20
C ALA A 343 14.58 20.42 12.86
N ALA A 344 13.72 19.45 12.56
CA ALA A 344 12.88 19.44 11.37
C ALA A 344 11.62 20.32 11.49
N GLN A 345 11.32 20.87 12.67
CA GLN A 345 10.13 21.70 12.86
C GLN A 345 10.28 23.07 12.20
N GLU A 346 9.38 23.38 11.27
CA GLU A 346 9.29 24.70 10.66
C GLU A 346 8.84 25.76 11.69
N ARG A 347 9.74 26.68 12.05
CA ARG A 347 9.45 27.77 13.03
C ARG A 347 8.57 28.89 12.46
N GLY A 348 8.15 28.79 11.20
CA GLY A 348 7.38 29.83 10.49
C GLY A 348 5.87 29.59 10.39
N SER A 349 5.39 28.36 10.56
CA SER A 349 3.98 28.04 10.33
C SER A 349 3.07 28.71 11.36
N TRP A 350 1.88 29.16 10.94
CA TRP A 350 0.94 29.84 11.84
C TRP A 350 0.53 28.94 13.01
N ALA A 351 0.32 27.64 12.75
CA ALA A 351 0.02 26.66 13.78
C ALA A 351 1.20 26.45 14.76
N ALA A 352 2.45 26.44 14.26
CA ALA A 352 3.63 26.34 15.11
C ALA A 352 3.79 27.57 16.03
N ARG A 353 3.46 28.78 15.54
CA ARG A 353 3.46 30.01 16.35
C ARG A 353 2.39 30.01 17.44
N MET A 354 1.18 29.53 17.14
CA MET A 354 0.11 29.43 18.14
C MET A 354 0.37 28.38 19.23
N MET A 355 1.25 27.40 18.95
CA MET A 355 1.65 26.33 19.88
C MET A 355 3.12 26.45 20.33
N GLU A 356 3.72 27.64 20.26
CA GLU A 356 5.12 27.85 20.63
C GLU A 356 5.39 27.50 22.10
N GLY A 357 4.41 27.77 22.98
CA GLY A 357 4.48 27.43 24.41
C GLY A 357 4.16 25.97 24.75
N ASP A 358 3.77 25.14 23.79
CA ASP A 358 3.51 23.72 24.00
C ASP A 358 4.78 22.89 23.74
N SER A 359 4.92 21.74 24.40
CA SER A 359 6.03 20.82 24.12
C SER A 359 5.87 20.17 22.74
N LEU A 360 6.97 19.75 22.12
CA LEU A 360 6.94 19.07 20.82
C LEU A 360 6.02 17.83 20.83
N PRO A 361 6.01 16.97 21.86
CA PRO A 361 5.06 15.86 21.93
C PRO A 361 3.59 16.29 21.92
N VAL A 362 3.24 17.41 22.56
CA VAL A 362 1.87 17.97 22.52
C VAL A 362 1.54 18.43 21.10
N ARG A 363 2.45 19.09 20.40
CA ARG A 363 2.24 19.51 19.00
C ARG A 363 2.07 18.32 18.06
N LEU A 364 2.91 17.29 18.17
CA LEU A 364 2.76 16.06 17.38
C LEU A 364 1.45 15.34 17.70
N ALA A 365 0.99 15.36 18.96
CA ALA A 365 -0.30 14.81 19.35
C ALA A 365 -1.49 15.58 18.74
N VAL A 366 -1.35 16.90 18.54
CA VAL A 366 -2.35 17.72 17.84
C VAL A 366 -2.40 17.34 16.36
N TYR A 367 -1.25 17.26 15.68
CA TYR A 367 -1.19 16.84 14.28
C TYR A 367 -1.73 15.42 14.07
N LEU A 368 -1.33 14.48 14.92
CA LEU A 368 -1.87 13.11 14.93
C LEU A 368 -3.40 13.08 15.04
N LYS A 369 -4.01 14.02 15.78
CA LYS A 369 -5.47 14.08 15.95
C LYS A 369 -6.19 14.77 14.79
N LEU A 370 -5.59 15.80 14.19
CA LEU A 370 -6.23 16.62 13.16
C LEU A 370 -5.99 16.09 11.74
N LEU A 371 -4.79 15.59 11.46
CA LEU A 371 -4.36 15.13 10.14
C LEU A 371 -4.25 13.60 10.08
N GLY A 372 -4.17 12.94 11.24
CA GLY A 372 -4.04 11.48 11.34
C GLY A 372 -2.58 11.02 11.40
N ALA A 373 -2.37 9.72 11.57
CA ALA A 373 -1.04 9.12 11.72
C ALA A 373 -0.23 9.08 10.40
N PHE A 374 -0.90 9.22 9.26
CA PHE A 374 -0.40 8.91 7.93
C PHE A 374 -0.37 10.11 6.97
N ASP A 375 -0.31 11.33 7.50
CA ASP A 375 -0.39 12.53 6.67
C ASP A 375 0.89 12.76 5.86
N ASP A 376 0.72 13.05 4.56
CA ASP A 376 1.80 13.23 3.59
C ASP A 376 2.53 14.58 3.76
N SER A 377 2.14 15.44 4.71
CA SER A 377 2.86 16.69 5.01
C SER A 377 3.95 16.52 6.08
N TYR A 378 3.99 15.40 6.79
CA TYR A 378 4.95 15.22 7.87
C TYR A 378 6.40 15.12 7.38
N PRO A 379 7.35 15.83 8.03
CA PRO A 379 8.78 15.61 7.86
C PRO A 379 9.15 14.18 8.24
N LEU A 380 10.12 13.58 7.54
CA LEU A 380 10.58 12.22 7.85
C LEU A 380 11.12 12.07 9.26
N ALA A 381 11.78 13.12 9.76
CA ALA A 381 12.27 13.21 11.14
C ALA A 381 11.17 13.04 12.20
N TRP A 382 9.90 13.24 11.85
CA TRP A 382 8.76 13.07 12.75
C TRP A 382 8.14 11.68 12.67
N LEU A 383 8.45 10.89 11.64
CA LEU A 383 7.90 9.57 11.48
C LEU A 383 8.74 8.56 12.26
N ASP A 384 8.06 7.63 12.93
CA ASP A 384 8.69 6.45 13.51
C ASP A 384 9.34 5.64 12.36
N PRO A 385 10.66 5.39 12.40
CA PRO A 385 11.36 4.68 11.33
C PRO A 385 10.83 3.27 11.07
N ALA A 386 10.26 2.61 12.09
CA ALA A 386 9.76 1.24 12.00
C ALA A 386 8.34 1.15 11.42
N THR A 387 7.50 2.15 11.69
CA THR A 387 6.08 2.14 11.28
C THR A 387 5.77 3.12 10.14
N GLY A 388 6.59 4.14 9.95
CA GLY A 388 6.34 5.20 8.97
C GLY A 388 5.16 6.10 9.32
N GLU A 389 4.82 6.17 10.61
CA GLU A 389 3.70 6.92 11.15
C GLU A 389 4.19 7.96 12.14
N LEU A 390 3.39 8.98 12.43
CA LEU A 390 3.62 9.75 13.64
C LEU A 390 3.57 8.83 14.87
N PRO A 391 4.45 9.04 15.87
CA PRO A 391 4.39 8.34 17.13
C PRO A 391 2.98 8.30 17.74
N THR A 392 2.62 7.14 18.27
CA THR A 392 1.34 6.95 18.96
C THR A 392 1.22 7.89 20.16
N MET A 393 -0.03 8.18 20.57
CA MET A 393 -0.29 8.97 21.77
C MET A 393 0.41 8.42 23.04
N GLN A 394 0.59 7.10 23.11
CA GLN A 394 1.27 6.46 24.24
C GLN A 394 2.79 6.71 24.21
N GLN A 395 3.41 6.59 23.03
CA GLN A 395 4.84 6.92 22.84
C GLN A 395 5.12 8.41 23.09
N LEU A 396 4.25 9.30 22.60
CA LEU A 396 4.37 10.75 22.84
C LEU A 396 4.26 11.11 24.32
N ALA A 397 3.40 10.41 25.08
CA ALA A 397 3.23 10.66 26.52
C ALA A 397 4.48 10.24 27.30
N LEU A 398 5.07 9.10 26.92
CA LEU A 398 6.35 8.64 27.46
C LEU A 398 7.49 9.62 27.17
N LEU A 399 7.57 10.14 25.92
CA LEU A 399 8.57 11.12 25.51
C LEU A 399 8.43 12.48 26.23
N ASP A 400 7.21 12.89 26.56
CA ASP A 400 6.92 14.13 27.31
C ASP A 400 7.07 13.94 28.84
N GLY A 401 7.31 12.71 29.31
CA GLY A 401 7.39 12.39 30.73
C GLY A 401 6.07 12.58 31.49
N VAL A 402 4.92 12.50 30.81
CA VAL A 402 3.59 12.70 31.41
C VAL A 402 2.66 11.51 31.21
N SER A 403 1.62 11.44 32.02
CA SER A 403 0.59 10.42 31.82
C SER A 403 -0.23 10.68 30.54
N LEU A 404 -0.68 9.60 29.89
CA LEU A 404 -1.52 9.68 28.68
C LEU A 404 -2.77 10.58 28.84
N PRO A 405 -3.51 10.56 29.98
CA PRO A 405 -4.63 11.50 30.20
C PRO A 405 -4.18 12.96 30.24
N THR A 406 -3.00 13.25 30.80
CA THR A 406 -2.43 14.61 30.84
C THR A 406 -2.07 15.10 29.45
N LEU A 407 -1.43 14.25 28.63
CA LEU A 407 -1.13 14.58 27.25
C LEU A 407 -2.41 14.85 26.44
N ARG A 408 -3.45 14.02 26.60
CA ARG A 408 -4.77 14.25 25.96
C ARG A 408 -5.35 15.61 26.34
N LYS A 409 -5.34 15.97 27.63
CA LYS A 409 -5.84 17.26 28.12
C LYS A 409 -5.06 18.44 27.51
N ARG A 410 -3.72 18.35 27.46
CA ARG A 410 -2.87 19.39 26.85
C ARG A 410 -3.11 19.54 25.35
N ARG A 411 -3.22 18.42 24.63
CA ARG A 411 -3.59 18.38 23.21
C ARG A 411 -4.94 19.04 22.96
N ASP A 412 -5.97 18.68 23.72
CA ASP A 412 -7.33 19.21 23.51
C ASP A 412 -7.37 20.72 23.82
N ALA A 413 -6.62 21.18 24.82
CA ALA A 413 -6.46 22.62 25.07
C ALA A 413 -5.73 23.34 23.93
N ALA A 414 -4.71 22.73 23.31
CA ALA A 414 -4.02 23.29 22.15
C ALA A 414 -4.93 23.34 20.91
N ILE A 415 -5.71 22.29 20.65
CA ILE A 415 -6.73 22.27 19.57
C ILE A 415 -7.76 23.37 19.79
N ALA A 416 -8.26 23.54 21.01
CA ALA A 416 -9.21 24.60 21.34
C ALA A 416 -8.64 26.01 21.09
N ARG A 417 -7.35 26.24 21.42
CA ARG A 417 -6.66 27.51 21.11
C ARG A 417 -6.54 27.75 19.61
N LEU A 418 -6.20 26.72 18.83
CA LEU A 418 -6.14 26.82 17.37
C LEU A 418 -7.51 27.15 16.77
N GLY A 419 -8.58 26.49 17.25
CA GLY A 419 -9.95 26.75 16.81
C GLY A 419 -10.43 28.17 17.14
N ALA A 420 -10.19 28.64 18.37
CA ALA A 420 -10.56 30.01 18.78
C ALA A 420 -9.79 31.09 18.00
N ALA A 421 -8.51 30.85 17.69
CA ALA A 421 -7.68 31.76 16.90
C ALA A 421 -8.05 31.77 15.41
N ALA A 422 -8.59 30.67 14.87
CA ALA A 422 -9.11 30.61 13.50
C ALA A 422 -10.46 31.33 13.37
N GLY A 423 -11.37 31.15 14.33
CA GLY A 423 -12.68 31.84 14.34
C GLY A 423 -12.57 33.37 14.43
N ASN A 424 -11.64 33.90 15.22
CA ASN A 424 -11.37 35.35 15.31
C ASN A 424 -10.81 35.98 14.02
N LYS A 425 -10.44 35.17 13.02
CA LYS A 425 -9.91 35.62 11.72
C LYS A 425 -10.99 35.69 10.64
N GLU A 426 -12.12 35.02 10.81
CA GLU A 426 -13.26 35.10 9.88
C GLU A 426 -14.21 36.27 10.20
N GLU A 427 -14.10 36.85 11.41
CA GLU A 427 -14.87 38.04 11.83
C GLU A 427 -14.14 39.39 11.61
N ARG A 428 -12.95 39.38 11.01
CA ARG A 428 -12.19 40.57 10.59
C ARG A 428 -12.01 40.58 9.08
#